data_AF-A0A7W1BLY4-F1
#
_entry.id   AF-A0A7W1BLY4-F1
#
_cell.length_a   1.000
_cell.length_b   1.000
_cell.length_c   1.000
_cell.angle_alpha   90.00
_cell.angle_beta   90.00
_cell.angle_gamma   90.00
#
_symmetry.space_group_name_H-M   'P 1'
#
loop_
_entity.id
_entity.type
_entity.pdbx_description
1 polymer ?
#
loop_
_entity_poly.entity_id
_entity_poly.type
_entity_poly.pdbx_seq_one_letter_code
_entity_poly.pdbx_strand_id
1 'polypeptide(L)'
;MTSRLLGQPVFSVATQTFYWEDVVLAGALWGEWTALETSVAQGLACLKRLSATEKDLSPSAVEAAAADFRYERDLVAAADAEAWLARWGLSAEEWMSYIRRTLLQKRWADSVTGFAPKYPVNATEVAGAMHSEMVCSGAIKRVAKRLSARAAMHDYLTSRSEGWLDDETDVARETQRFPAGVAEHGLLGVSAERCRERLPIVARLETAFNYFRKAIMTPRAIHEHIGMHHLDWIWFSHPSLAFEREDMAREAALCLREDDMTLADVAASSRSQVREEQGFLEEIDRSLRDRFLGAREGEILGPVAVNGGYRLYHIASKRLPSADDPAVRERAEQSVLRSVAGYETRQRVRWLMTM
;
A
#
# COMPACT_ATOMS: atom_id res chain seq x y z
N MET A 1 16.19 13.82 18.17
CA MET A 1 16.44 12.71 17.23
C MET A 1 16.92 13.29 15.92
N THR A 2 18.23 13.32 15.70
CA THR A 2 18.83 13.64 14.40
C THR A 2 18.84 12.35 13.61
N SER A 3 17.86 12.15 12.72
CA SER A 3 17.86 10.96 11.85
C SER A 3 19.17 10.98 11.04
N ARG A 4 20.02 9.97 11.22
CA ARG A 4 21.35 9.86 10.58
C ARG A 4 21.30 9.83 9.04
N LEU A 5 20.09 9.73 8.49
CA LEU A 5 19.79 9.79 7.07
C LEU A 5 19.76 11.23 6.52
N LEU A 6 19.43 12.22 7.34
CA LEU A 6 19.28 13.60 6.85
C LEU A 6 20.60 14.13 6.29
N GLY A 7 20.51 14.83 5.16
CA GLY A 7 21.66 15.30 4.38
C GLY A 7 22.24 14.25 3.43
N GLN A 8 21.83 12.98 3.51
CA GLN A 8 22.26 11.96 2.55
C GLN A 8 21.38 11.97 1.29
N PRO A 9 21.98 11.83 0.10
CA PRO A 9 21.23 11.76 -1.15
C PRO A 9 20.51 10.41 -1.30
N VAL A 10 19.30 10.44 -1.85
CA VAL A 10 18.44 9.25 -2.07
C VAL A 10 18.43 8.87 -3.55
N PHE A 11 18.13 9.84 -4.41
CA PHE A 11 18.09 9.68 -5.85
C PHE A 11 18.34 11.02 -6.54
N SER A 12 18.63 10.98 -7.83
CA SER A 12 18.70 12.16 -8.69
C SER A 12 17.80 12.01 -9.92
N VAL A 13 17.33 13.15 -10.43
CA VAL A 13 16.62 13.27 -11.71
C VAL A 13 17.27 14.42 -12.47
N ALA A 14 17.77 14.15 -13.68
CA ALA A 14 18.62 15.07 -14.42
C ALA A 14 19.76 15.62 -13.54
N THR A 15 19.83 16.94 -13.35
CA THR A 15 20.84 17.62 -12.51
C THR A 15 20.42 17.82 -11.06
N GLN A 16 19.18 17.46 -10.70
CA GLN A 16 18.65 17.69 -9.36
C GLN A 16 18.81 16.45 -8.47
N THR A 17 19.43 16.66 -7.31
CA THR A 17 19.56 15.64 -6.26
C THR A 17 18.51 15.82 -5.18
N PHE A 18 17.90 14.71 -4.80
CA PHE A 18 16.92 14.62 -3.72
C PHE A 18 17.52 13.91 -2.52
N TYR A 19 17.21 14.43 -1.34
CA TYR A 19 17.73 14.01 -0.05
C TYR A 19 16.61 13.45 0.81
N TRP A 20 16.96 12.82 1.93
CA TRP A 20 15.96 12.27 2.85
C TRP A 20 15.03 13.32 3.45
N GLU A 21 15.48 14.56 3.57
CA GLU A 21 14.65 15.69 3.98
C GLU A 21 13.49 15.92 3.01
N ASP A 22 13.70 15.74 1.70
CA ASP A 22 12.62 15.87 0.72
C ASP A 22 11.60 14.75 0.87
N VAL A 23 12.06 13.55 1.21
CA VAL A 23 11.18 12.40 1.49
C VAL A 23 10.36 12.67 2.74
N VAL A 24 10.99 13.17 3.81
CA VAL A 24 10.30 13.57 5.04
C VAL A 24 9.28 14.68 4.76
N LEU A 25 9.63 15.72 4.02
CA LEU A 25 8.68 16.78 3.68
C LEU A 25 7.52 16.24 2.81
N ALA A 26 7.81 15.40 1.82
CA ALA A 26 6.80 14.82 0.94
C ALA A 26 5.79 13.93 1.70
N GLY A 27 6.27 13.10 2.63
CA GLY A 27 5.37 12.29 3.47
C GLY A 27 4.48 13.15 4.37
N ALA A 28 4.95 14.32 4.79
CA ALA A 28 4.15 15.27 5.56
C ALA A 28 3.04 15.90 4.73
N LEU A 29 3.38 16.36 3.51
CA LEU A 29 2.44 16.90 2.53
C LEU A 29 1.33 15.89 2.18
N TRP A 30 1.66 14.59 2.18
CA TRP A 30 0.73 13.53 1.86
C TRP A 30 0.02 12.91 3.07
N GLY A 31 0.30 13.39 4.30
CA GLY A 31 -0.32 12.89 5.52
C GLY A 31 0.18 11.50 5.99
N GLU A 32 1.24 10.97 5.39
CA GLU A 32 1.80 9.64 5.69
C GLU A 32 2.31 9.56 7.13
N TRP A 33 2.83 10.67 7.66
CA TRP A 33 3.38 10.72 9.02
C TRP A 33 2.32 10.74 10.10
N THR A 34 1.17 11.38 9.86
CA THR A 34 0.07 11.41 10.84
C THR A 34 -0.51 10.02 11.09
N ALA A 35 -0.68 9.22 10.03
CA ALA A 35 -1.10 7.83 10.15
C ALA A 35 -0.07 7.00 10.93
N LEU A 36 1.22 7.25 10.66
CA LEU A 36 2.31 6.55 11.32
C LEU A 36 2.45 6.92 12.81
N GLU A 37 2.31 8.21 13.15
CA GLU A 37 2.29 8.70 14.53
C GLU A 37 1.15 8.06 15.34
N THR A 38 -0.02 7.90 14.73
CA THR A 38 -1.16 7.23 15.34
C THR A 38 -0.84 5.75 15.63
N SER A 39 -0.24 5.04 14.65
CA SER A 39 0.23 3.67 14.87
C SER A 39 1.25 3.62 16.00
N VAL A 40 2.28 4.45 15.98
CA VAL A 40 3.32 4.51 17.02
C VAL A 40 2.71 4.73 18.41
N ALA A 41 1.81 5.70 18.54
CA ALA A 41 1.13 5.99 19.80
C ALA A 41 0.34 4.78 20.32
N GLN A 42 -0.38 4.08 19.44
CA GLN A 42 -1.09 2.85 19.79
C GLN A 42 -0.12 1.74 20.23
N GLY A 43 0.99 1.55 19.52
CA GLY A 43 2.01 0.54 19.86
C GLY A 43 2.71 0.84 21.19
N LEU A 44 2.96 2.11 21.49
CA LEU A 44 3.51 2.55 22.78
C LEU A 44 2.50 2.37 23.92
N ALA A 45 1.22 2.66 23.69
CA ALA A 45 0.16 2.39 24.68
C ALA A 45 0.03 0.90 24.97
N CYS A 46 0.19 0.04 23.96
CA CYS A 46 0.27 -1.40 24.13
C CYS A 46 1.45 -1.82 25.04
N LEU A 47 2.65 -1.26 24.83
CA LEU A 47 3.80 -1.53 25.69
C LEU A 47 3.53 -1.12 27.15
N LYS A 48 2.99 0.09 27.36
CA LYS A 48 2.62 0.56 28.71
C LYS A 48 1.60 -0.34 29.40
N ARG A 49 0.60 -0.80 28.65
CA ARG A 49 -0.38 -1.78 29.14
C ARG A 49 0.28 -3.09 29.55
N LEU A 50 1.18 -3.62 28.72
CA LEU A 50 1.89 -4.86 29.01
C LEU A 50 2.63 -4.75 30.35
N SER A 51 3.42 -3.69 30.52
CA SER A 51 4.14 -3.39 31.76
C SER A 51 3.21 -3.27 32.97
N ALA A 52 2.04 -2.63 32.82
CA ALA A 52 1.08 -2.48 33.91
C ALA A 52 0.36 -3.79 34.29
N THR A 53 0.31 -4.77 33.39
CA THR A 53 -0.32 -6.07 33.66
C THR A 53 0.64 -7.13 34.20
N GLU A 54 1.92 -6.78 34.38
CA GLU A 54 3.02 -7.69 34.79
C GLU A 54 3.14 -8.96 33.91
N LYS A 55 2.57 -8.92 32.71
CA LYS A 55 2.72 -9.96 31.70
C LYS A 55 3.89 -9.60 30.82
N ASP A 56 4.75 -10.56 30.51
CA ASP A 56 5.80 -10.35 29.52
C ASP A 56 5.38 -10.87 28.13
N LEU A 57 6.04 -10.38 27.10
CA LEU A 57 6.01 -11.01 25.79
C LEU A 57 6.80 -12.31 25.85
N SER A 58 6.25 -13.37 25.26
CA SER A 58 7.00 -14.61 25.11
C SER A 58 8.26 -14.35 24.28
N PRO A 59 9.47 -14.70 24.78
CA PRO A 59 10.71 -14.50 24.03
C PRO A 59 10.67 -15.17 22.65
N SER A 60 10.11 -16.38 22.55
CA SER A 60 10.00 -17.10 21.29
C SER A 60 9.06 -16.40 20.29
N ALA A 61 8.01 -15.72 20.75
CA ALA A 61 7.14 -14.95 19.86
C ALA A 61 7.85 -13.72 19.29
N VAL A 62 8.70 -13.07 20.10
CA VAL A 62 9.51 -11.93 19.65
C VAL A 62 10.58 -12.39 18.65
N GLU A 63 11.25 -13.51 18.92
CA GLU A 63 12.23 -14.11 18.01
C GLU A 63 11.60 -14.54 16.68
N ALA A 64 10.43 -15.17 16.72
CA ALA A 64 9.68 -15.54 15.51
C ALA A 64 9.34 -14.32 14.66
N ALA A 65 8.81 -13.25 15.26
CA ALA A 65 8.50 -12.03 14.52
C ALA A 65 9.75 -11.32 13.97
N ALA A 66 10.87 -11.35 14.69
CA ALA A 66 12.14 -10.84 14.19
C ALA A 66 12.68 -11.70 13.02
N ALA A 67 12.48 -13.02 13.05
CA ALA A 67 12.81 -13.91 11.95
C ALA A 67 11.93 -13.62 10.73
N ASP A 68 10.62 -13.52 10.89
CA ASP A 68 9.67 -13.17 9.82
C ASP A 68 10.06 -11.84 9.16
N PHE A 69 10.35 -10.82 9.97
CA PHE A 69 10.81 -9.51 9.47
C PHE A 69 12.04 -9.63 8.58
N ARG A 70 13.00 -10.48 8.97
CA ARG A 70 14.24 -10.72 8.22
C ARG A 70 13.95 -11.49 6.93
N TYR A 71 13.14 -12.53 6.97
CA TYR A 71 12.77 -13.31 5.78
C TYR A 71 12.07 -12.45 4.72
N GLU A 72 11.10 -11.61 5.12
CA GLU A 72 10.41 -10.68 4.20
C GLU A 72 11.36 -9.71 3.47
N ARG A 73 12.56 -9.51 4.00
CA ARG A 73 13.55 -8.54 3.51
C ARG A 73 14.84 -9.20 3.01
N ASP A 74 14.86 -10.53 2.88
CA ASP A 74 16.05 -11.31 2.51
C ASP A 74 17.27 -11.06 3.44
N LEU A 75 17.03 -10.76 4.72
CA LEU A 75 18.05 -10.51 5.74
C LEU A 75 18.37 -11.79 6.55
N VAL A 76 18.52 -12.92 5.87
CA VAL A 76 18.59 -14.26 6.51
C VAL A 76 19.87 -14.40 7.34
N ALA A 77 21.01 -13.87 6.88
CA ALA A 77 22.24 -13.85 7.67
C ALA A 77 22.25 -12.70 8.68
N ALA A 78 22.85 -12.92 9.85
CA ALA A 78 23.00 -11.89 10.88
C ALA A 78 23.77 -10.66 10.36
N ALA A 79 24.83 -10.89 9.59
CA ALA A 79 25.62 -9.83 8.97
C ALA A 79 24.80 -8.95 8.01
N ASP A 80 23.85 -9.53 7.26
CA ASP A 80 22.98 -8.77 6.36
C ASP A 80 22.01 -7.89 7.15
N ALA A 81 21.46 -8.41 8.25
CA ALA A 81 20.59 -7.65 9.15
C ALA A 81 21.35 -6.50 9.83
N GLU A 82 22.57 -6.74 10.32
CA GLU A 82 23.43 -5.70 10.92
C GLU A 82 23.80 -4.61 9.90
N ALA A 83 24.20 -5.01 8.69
CA ALA A 83 24.51 -4.07 7.60
C ALA A 83 23.27 -3.25 7.20
N TRP A 84 22.09 -3.86 7.19
CA TRP A 84 20.83 -3.16 6.94
C TRP A 84 20.52 -2.14 8.04
N LEU A 85 20.60 -2.53 9.31
CA LEU A 85 20.38 -1.61 10.44
C LEU A 85 21.36 -0.44 10.40
N ALA A 86 22.65 -0.71 10.18
CA ALA A 86 23.68 0.31 10.08
C ALA A 86 23.41 1.30 8.95
N ARG A 87 23.01 0.81 7.76
CA ARG A 87 22.65 1.65 6.60
C ARG A 87 21.51 2.60 6.92
N TRP A 88 20.51 2.13 7.67
CA TRP A 88 19.36 2.94 8.06
C TRP A 88 19.59 3.76 9.35
N GLY A 89 20.78 3.67 9.93
CA GLY A 89 21.12 4.34 11.18
C GLY A 89 20.28 3.86 12.37
N LEU A 90 19.83 2.61 12.35
CA LEU A 90 19.07 1.97 13.42
C LEU A 90 19.98 1.15 14.34
N SER A 91 19.67 1.15 15.63
CA SER A 91 20.23 0.17 16.57
C SER A 91 19.39 -1.11 16.60
N ALA A 92 19.99 -2.20 17.09
CA ALA A 92 19.25 -3.43 17.35
C ALA A 92 18.14 -3.21 18.39
N GLU A 93 18.34 -2.34 19.38
CA GLU A 93 17.33 -2.01 20.40
C GLU A 93 16.11 -1.27 19.79
N GLU A 94 16.35 -0.32 18.89
CA GLU A 94 15.28 0.41 18.18
C GLU A 94 14.47 -0.55 17.30
N TRP A 95 15.15 -1.45 16.60
CA TRP A 95 14.51 -2.48 15.79
C TRP A 95 13.70 -3.46 16.64
N MET A 96 14.25 -3.97 17.74
CA MET A 96 13.53 -4.88 18.64
C MET A 96 12.34 -4.19 19.31
N SER A 97 12.47 -2.89 19.63
CA SER A 97 11.36 -2.09 20.14
C SER A 97 10.22 -1.99 19.12
N TYR A 98 10.54 -1.81 17.83
CA TYR A 98 9.56 -1.86 16.75
C TYR A 98 8.86 -3.23 16.64
N ILE A 99 9.62 -4.34 16.69
CA ILE A 99 9.06 -5.70 16.64
C ILE A 99 8.06 -5.92 17.77
N ARG A 100 8.43 -5.54 19.00
CA ARG A 100 7.54 -5.66 20.18
C ARG A 100 6.26 -4.84 20.04
N ARG A 101 6.34 -3.57 19.58
CA ARG A 101 5.16 -2.74 19.34
C ARG A 101 4.23 -3.40 18.31
N THR A 102 4.77 -3.84 17.19
CA THR A 102 4.01 -4.45 16.09
C THR A 102 3.30 -5.74 16.53
N LEU A 103 4.00 -6.58 17.31
CA LEU A 103 3.41 -7.80 17.88
C LEU A 103 2.23 -7.50 18.80
N LEU A 104 2.36 -6.52 19.69
CA LEU A 104 1.30 -6.18 20.63
C LEU A 104 0.12 -5.51 19.94
N GLN A 105 0.36 -4.68 18.93
CA GLN A 105 -0.70 -4.14 18.09
C GLN A 105 -1.49 -5.26 17.40
N LYS A 106 -0.80 -6.24 16.80
CA LYS A 106 -1.48 -7.42 16.20
C LYS A 106 -2.27 -8.20 17.25
N ARG A 107 -1.70 -8.43 18.43
CA ARG A 107 -2.35 -9.14 19.54
C ARG A 107 -3.62 -8.45 20.04
N TRP A 108 -3.67 -7.12 19.98
CA TRP A 108 -4.76 -6.32 20.51
C TRP A 108 -5.47 -5.47 19.45
N ALA A 109 -5.41 -5.88 18.18
CA ALA A 109 -5.93 -5.11 17.05
C ALA A 109 -7.38 -4.62 17.28
N ASP A 110 -8.23 -5.49 17.81
CA ASP A 110 -9.67 -5.21 18.02
C ASP A 110 -9.95 -4.38 19.28
N SER A 111 -8.97 -4.16 20.16
CA SER A 111 -9.19 -3.53 21.47
C SER A 111 -8.29 -2.32 21.75
N VAL A 112 -7.26 -2.09 20.94
CA VAL A 112 -6.26 -1.03 21.17
C VAL A 112 -6.87 0.35 21.28
N THR A 113 -7.84 0.67 20.43
CA THR A 113 -8.57 1.95 20.44
C THR A 113 -9.31 2.18 21.76
N GLY A 114 -9.86 1.12 22.36
CA GLY A 114 -10.65 1.20 23.59
C GLY A 114 -9.80 1.40 24.85
N PHE A 115 -8.58 0.87 24.91
CA PHE A 115 -7.71 1.02 26.09
C PHE A 115 -6.58 2.03 25.93
N ALA A 116 -6.19 2.44 24.71
CA ALA A 116 -5.11 3.40 24.51
C ALA A 116 -5.25 4.69 25.35
N PRO A 117 -6.44 5.28 25.53
CA PRO A 117 -6.60 6.46 26.39
C PRO A 117 -6.22 6.23 27.86
N LYS A 118 -6.26 4.99 28.35
CA LYS A 118 -5.87 4.63 29.74
C LYS A 118 -4.35 4.57 29.94
N TYR A 119 -3.59 4.55 28.85
CA TYR A 119 -2.13 4.46 28.84
C TYR A 119 -1.56 5.60 27.98
N PRO A 120 -1.65 6.86 28.46
CA PRO A 120 -1.29 8.02 27.65
C PRO A 120 0.18 7.98 27.24
N VAL A 121 0.44 8.34 25.99
CA VAL A 121 1.76 8.44 25.39
C VAL A 121 1.99 9.90 25.03
N ASN A 122 3.14 10.46 25.41
CA ASN A 122 3.46 11.85 25.10
C ASN A 122 4.12 11.99 23.72
N ALA A 123 4.13 13.20 23.18
CA ALA A 123 4.67 13.49 21.86
C ALA A 123 6.17 13.16 21.73
N THR A 124 6.94 13.29 22.81
CA THR A 124 8.37 12.96 22.83
C THR A 124 8.61 11.46 22.68
N GLU A 125 7.78 10.62 23.32
CA GLU A 125 7.82 9.16 23.16
C GLU A 125 7.49 8.76 21.72
N VAL A 126 6.46 9.37 21.12
CA VAL A 126 6.10 9.13 19.71
C VAL A 126 7.26 9.52 18.80
N ALA A 127 7.75 10.76 18.93
CA ALA A 127 8.89 11.25 18.15
C ALA A 127 10.11 10.34 18.29
N GLY A 128 10.36 9.82 19.51
CA GLY A 128 11.41 8.86 19.84
C GLY A 128 11.31 7.49 19.15
N ALA A 129 10.15 7.13 18.61
CA ALA A 129 9.96 5.86 17.91
C ALA A 129 9.79 6.03 16.38
N MET A 130 9.54 7.26 15.91
CA MET A 130 9.22 7.55 14.50
C MET A 130 10.27 7.06 13.52
N HIS A 131 11.57 7.21 13.81
CA HIS A 131 12.63 6.76 12.89
C HIS A 131 12.58 5.24 12.64
N SER A 132 12.51 4.45 13.71
CA SER A 132 12.35 2.98 13.62
C SER A 132 11.07 2.60 12.89
N GLU A 133 9.98 3.34 13.11
CA GLU A 133 8.70 3.05 12.48
C GLU A 133 8.74 3.34 10.97
N MET A 134 9.27 4.50 10.57
CA MET A 134 9.37 4.93 9.17
C MET A 134 10.19 3.96 8.32
N VAL A 135 11.29 3.45 8.88
CA VAL A 135 12.17 2.50 8.20
C VAL A 135 11.58 1.09 8.22
N CYS A 136 11.26 0.54 9.40
CA CYS A 136 10.89 -0.87 9.52
C CYS A 136 9.53 -1.18 8.86
N SER A 137 8.56 -0.26 8.91
CA SER A 137 7.28 -0.41 8.19
C SER A 137 7.40 -0.24 6.67
N GLY A 138 8.57 0.20 6.18
CA GLY A 138 8.81 0.53 4.78
C GLY A 138 8.13 1.83 4.32
N ALA A 139 7.54 2.61 5.22
CA ALA A 139 6.86 3.86 4.88
C ALA A 139 7.80 4.84 4.17
N ILE A 140 9.02 5.02 4.69
CA ILE A 140 10.00 5.96 4.10
C ILE A 140 10.38 5.56 2.67
N LYS A 141 10.50 4.24 2.39
CA LYS A 141 10.77 3.71 1.05
C LYS A 141 9.60 3.94 0.10
N ARG A 142 8.36 3.76 0.56
CA ARG A 142 7.15 4.04 -0.25
C ARG A 142 7.07 5.52 -0.60
N VAL A 143 7.30 6.40 0.35
CA VAL A 143 7.31 7.86 0.15
C VAL A 143 8.44 8.25 -0.82
N ALA A 144 9.65 7.71 -0.67
CA ALA A 144 10.75 7.98 -1.57
C ALA A 144 10.46 7.54 -3.02
N LYS A 145 9.85 6.37 -3.23
CA LYS A 145 9.39 5.92 -4.57
C LYS A 145 8.32 6.84 -5.15
N ARG A 146 7.37 7.28 -4.32
CA ARG A 146 6.30 8.19 -4.75
C ARG A 146 6.85 9.59 -5.09
N LEU A 147 7.88 10.04 -4.37
CA LEU A 147 8.56 11.30 -4.63
C LEU A 147 9.38 11.24 -5.92
N SER A 148 10.11 10.15 -6.16
CA SER A 148 10.91 10.00 -7.37
C SER A 148 10.06 9.97 -8.63
N ALA A 149 8.86 9.39 -8.57
CA ALA A 149 7.89 9.45 -9.65
C ALA A 149 7.45 10.89 -9.98
N ARG A 150 7.22 11.73 -8.96
CA ARG A 150 6.86 13.15 -9.15
C ARG A 150 8.02 13.96 -9.69
N ALA A 151 9.23 13.70 -9.22
CA ALA A 151 10.46 14.31 -9.76
C ALA A 151 10.65 13.96 -11.24
N ALA A 152 10.43 12.71 -11.63
CA ALA A 152 10.49 12.29 -13.03
C ALA A 152 9.43 12.97 -13.90
N MET A 153 8.20 13.14 -13.41
CA MET A 153 7.14 13.84 -14.14
C MET A 153 7.41 15.33 -14.27
N HIS A 154 7.94 15.97 -13.23
CA HIS A 154 8.40 17.35 -13.29
C HIS A 154 9.47 17.52 -14.37
N ASP A 155 10.50 16.66 -14.38
CA ASP A 155 11.55 16.66 -15.39
C ASP A 155 11.02 16.36 -16.81
N TYR A 156 10.00 15.50 -16.94
CA TYR A 156 9.30 15.29 -18.21
C TYR A 156 8.63 16.57 -18.71
N LEU A 157 7.92 17.29 -17.83
CA LEU A 157 7.20 18.52 -18.21
C LEU A 157 8.17 19.65 -18.57
N THR A 158 9.24 19.84 -17.79
CA THR A 158 10.26 20.85 -18.07
C THR A 158 11.04 20.57 -19.35
N SER A 159 11.30 19.29 -19.67
CA SER A 159 12.09 18.91 -20.85
C SER A 159 11.29 18.91 -22.16
N ARG A 160 9.95 18.77 -22.13
CA ARG A 160 9.14 18.56 -23.34
C ARG A 160 8.01 19.56 -23.57
N SER A 161 7.54 20.27 -22.55
CA SER A 161 6.36 21.12 -22.73
C SER A 161 6.74 22.57 -23.01
N GLU A 162 6.40 23.03 -24.21
CA GLU A 162 6.20 24.46 -24.50
C GLU A 162 4.90 24.89 -23.81
N GLY A 163 4.91 25.08 -22.48
CA GLY A 163 3.72 25.60 -21.79
C GLY A 163 3.60 25.31 -20.29
N TRP A 164 4.35 24.36 -19.72
CA TRP A 164 4.43 24.25 -18.27
C TRP A 164 5.44 25.28 -17.75
N LEU A 165 4.90 26.29 -17.07
CA LEU A 165 5.65 27.22 -16.24
C LEU A 165 5.28 26.92 -14.79
N ASP A 166 6.27 26.97 -13.89
CA ASP A 166 6.00 26.97 -12.46
C ASP A 166 5.08 28.15 -12.13
N ASP A 167 3.78 27.87 -11.94
CA ASP A 167 2.86 28.87 -11.42
C ASP A 167 3.10 28.98 -9.91
N GLU A 168 3.79 30.06 -9.51
CA GLU A 168 4.10 30.33 -8.11
C GLU A 168 2.83 30.40 -7.24
N THR A 169 1.65 30.69 -7.79
CA THR A 169 0.39 30.65 -7.03
C THR A 169 -0.04 29.22 -6.71
N ASP A 170 0.16 28.27 -7.63
CA ASP A 170 -0.08 26.85 -7.39
C ASP A 170 0.94 26.29 -6.38
N VAL A 171 2.21 26.66 -6.52
CA VAL A 171 3.28 26.27 -5.58
C VAL A 171 2.99 26.79 -4.18
N ALA A 172 2.57 28.05 -4.05
CA ALA A 172 2.17 28.63 -2.77
C ALA A 172 0.99 27.89 -2.14
N ARG A 173 -0.02 27.51 -2.95
CA ARG A 173 -1.16 26.71 -2.48
C ARG A 173 -0.73 25.33 -1.99
N GLU A 174 0.16 24.64 -2.70
CA GLU A 174 0.71 23.35 -2.25
C GLU A 174 1.55 23.51 -0.97
N THR A 175 2.29 24.62 -0.83
CA THR A 175 3.09 24.94 0.37
C THR A 175 2.22 25.15 1.61
N GLN A 176 1.01 25.69 1.46
CA GLN A 176 0.06 25.86 2.57
C GLN A 176 -0.52 24.53 3.09
N ARG A 177 -0.37 23.42 2.35
CA ARG A 177 -0.86 22.10 2.77
C ARG A 177 0.08 21.37 3.73
N PHE A 178 1.31 21.85 3.88
CA PHE A 178 2.23 21.29 4.87
C PHE A 178 1.74 21.60 6.29
N PRO A 179 2.12 20.78 7.29
CA PRO A 179 1.76 21.07 8.68
C PRO A 179 2.20 22.47 9.10
N ALA A 180 1.34 23.16 9.86
CA ALA A 180 1.62 24.52 10.33
C ALA A 180 2.89 24.55 11.20
N GLY A 181 3.73 25.58 11.02
CA GLY A 181 4.94 25.74 11.82
C GLY A 181 6.16 24.96 11.33
N VAL A 182 6.07 24.18 10.23
CA VAL A 182 7.19 23.36 9.72
C VAL A 182 8.37 24.22 9.25
N ALA A 183 8.10 25.39 8.67
CA ALA A 183 9.13 26.34 8.23
C ALA A 183 9.84 27.02 9.42
N GLU A 184 9.20 27.07 10.58
CA GLU A 184 9.67 27.76 11.79
C GLU A 184 10.37 26.81 12.77
N HIS A 185 9.85 25.59 12.94
CA HIS A 185 10.28 24.66 13.98
C HIS A 185 10.99 23.41 13.42
N GLY A 186 10.93 23.18 12.11
CA GLY A 186 11.43 21.96 11.50
C GLY A 186 10.43 20.81 11.56
N LEU A 187 10.84 19.63 11.07
CA LEU A 187 9.98 18.45 11.03
C LEU A 187 10.81 17.16 11.12
N LEU A 188 10.48 16.28 12.07
CA LEU A 188 11.09 14.94 12.22
C LEU A 188 12.64 14.95 12.13
N GLY A 189 13.26 15.97 12.74
CA GLY A 189 14.72 16.16 12.76
C GLY A 189 15.28 17.02 11.62
N VAL A 190 14.49 17.34 10.59
CA VAL A 190 14.83 18.35 9.58
C VAL A 190 14.80 19.72 10.23
N SER A 191 15.88 20.50 10.09
CA SER A 191 15.95 21.85 10.67
C SER A 191 14.97 22.81 9.98
N ALA A 192 14.54 23.85 10.69
CA ALA A 192 13.65 24.87 10.15
C ALA A 192 14.25 25.56 8.90
N GLU A 193 15.55 25.83 8.90
CA GLU A 193 16.27 26.38 7.73
C GLU A 193 16.17 25.46 6.52
N ARG A 194 16.45 24.16 6.72
CA ARG A 194 16.37 23.16 5.67
C ARG A 194 14.94 22.96 5.18
N CYS A 195 13.95 23.02 6.07
CA CYS A 195 12.54 23.02 5.68
C CYS A 195 12.23 24.19 4.75
N ARG A 196 12.61 25.43 5.10
CA ARG A 196 12.37 26.61 4.25
C ARG A 196 12.99 26.48 2.86
N GLU A 197 14.18 25.92 2.77
CA GLU A 197 14.87 25.67 1.49
C GLU A 197 14.13 24.63 0.64
N ARG A 198 13.68 23.53 1.25
CA ARG A 198 13.22 22.34 0.51
C ARG A 198 11.69 22.28 0.31
N LEU A 199 10.90 22.97 1.13
CA LEU A 199 9.44 23.03 1.00
C LEU A 199 8.97 23.44 -0.41
N PRO A 200 9.48 24.54 -1.02
CA PRO A 200 9.07 24.94 -2.36
C PRO A 200 9.39 23.89 -3.43
N ILE A 201 10.49 23.14 -3.26
CA ILE A 201 10.90 22.09 -4.19
C ILE A 201 9.86 20.96 -4.19
N VAL A 202 9.49 20.47 -3.02
CA VAL A 202 8.49 19.39 -2.90
C VAL A 202 7.11 19.89 -3.39
N ALA A 203 6.75 21.14 -3.12
CA ALA A 203 5.50 21.74 -3.59
C ALA A 203 5.43 21.86 -5.14
N ARG A 204 6.54 22.24 -5.79
CA ARG A 204 6.65 22.25 -7.27
C ARG A 204 6.43 20.86 -7.86
N LEU A 205 7.02 19.82 -7.24
CA LEU A 205 6.81 18.43 -7.68
C LEU A 205 5.35 17.99 -7.59
N GLU A 206 4.62 18.38 -6.54
CA GLU A 206 3.19 18.08 -6.42
C GLU A 206 2.37 18.85 -7.46
N THR A 207 2.70 20.12 -7.70
CA THR A 207 2.06 20.94 -8.74
C THR A 207 2.24 20.34 -10.13
N ALA A 208 3.49 19.99 -10.48
CA ALA A 208 3.83 19.32 -11.73
C ALA A 208 3.09 17.98 -11.88
N PHE A 209 3.02 17.18 -10.81
CA PHE A 209 2.26 15.93 -10.81
C PHE A 209 0.76 16.16 -11.05
N ASN A 210 0.16 17.16 -10.40
CA ASN A 210 -1.24 17.49 -10.58
C ASN A 210 -1.56 17.97 -12.00
N TYR A 211 -0.67 18.78 -12.58
CA TYR A 211 -0.77 19.19 -13.98
C TYR A 211 -0.63 17.99 -14.93
N PHE A 212 0.42 17.19 -14.74
CA PHE A 212 0.70 15.99 -15.53
C PHE A 212 -0.50 15.06 -15.54
N ARG A 213 -1.05 14.75 -14.35
CA ARG A 213 -2.24 13.92 -14.19
C ARG A 213 -3.42 14.46 -15.01
N LYS A 214 -3.71 15.76 -14.94
CA LYS A 214 -4.79 16.37 -15.74
C LYS A 214 -4.53 16.25 -17.24
N ALA A 215 -3.27 16.39 -17.68
CA ALA A 215 -2.90 16.32 -19.09
C ALA A 215 -3.02 14.89 -19.66
N ILE A 216 -2.69 13.86 -18.88
CA ILE A 216 -2.75 12.46 -19.36
C ILE A 216 -4.12 11.80 -19.17
N MET A 217 -4.93 12.26 -18.21
CA MET A 217 -6.25 11.70 -17.89
C MET A 217 -7.34 12.23 -18.84
N THR A 218 -7.15 12.04 -20.14
CA THR A 218 -8.17 12.39 -21.14
C THR A 218 -9.22 11.27 -21.28
N PRO A 219 -10.48 11.58 -21.63
CA PRO A 219 -11.49 10.55 -21.89
C PRO A 219 -11.02 9.53 -22.93
N ARG A 220 -10.29 9.96 -23.97
CA ARG A 220 -9.73 9.08 -24.99
C ARG A 220 -8.70 8.11 -24.42
N ALA A 221 -7.74 8.60 -23.63
CA ALA A 221 -6.73 7.74 -23.00
C ALA A 221 -7.36 6.71 -22.07
N ILE A 222 -8.41 7.08 -21.33
CA ILE A 222 -9.15 6.16 -20.46
C ILE A 222 -9.84 5.06 -21.30
N HIS A 223 -10.55 5.43 -22.38
CA HIS A 223 -11.21 4.46 -23.26
C HIS A 223 -10.21 3.53 -23.95
N GLU A 224 -9.11 4.06 -24.49
CA GLU A 224 -8.05 3.28 -25.12
C GLU A 224 -7.45 2.27 -24.11
N HIS A 225 -7.18 2.71 -22.88
CA HIS A 225 -6.63 1.86 -21.83
C HIS A 225 -7.61 0.78 -21.37
N ILE A 226 -8.90 1.10 -21.21
CA ILE A 226 -9.95 0.10 -20.96
C ILE A 226 -10.01 -0.92 -22.10
N GLY A 227 -9.90 -0.47 -23.36
CA GLY A 227 -9.85 -1.36 -24.53
C GLY A 227 -8.66 -2.32 -24.51
N MET A 228 -7.47 -1.85 -24.11
CA MET A 228 -6.30 -2.72 -23.94
C MET A 228 -6.50 -3.80 -22.87
N HIS A 229 -7.30 -3.52 -21.84
CA HIS A 229 -7.61 -4.44 -20.73
C HIS A 229 -9.02 -5.08 -20.83
N HIS A 230 -9.65 -5.07 -22.00
CA HIS A 230 -11.06 -5.45 -22.15
C HIS A 230 -11.39 -6.87 -21.66
N LEU A 231 -10.45 -7.82 -21.71
CA LEU A 231 -10.64 -9.18 -21.18
C LEU A 231 -10.28 -9.27 -19.69
N ASP A 232 -9.20 -8.62 -19.28
CA ASP A 232 -8.69 -8.67 -17.90
C ASP A 232 -9.64 -7.98 -16.92
N TRP A 233 -10.38 -6.98 -17.38
CA TRP A 233 -11.30 -6.16 -16.58
C TRP A 233 -12.77 -6.54 -16.76
N ILE A 234 -13.05 -7.74 -17.25
CA ILE A 234 -14.40 -8.31 -17.13
C ILE A 234 -14.68 -8.53 -15.64
N TRP A 235 -15.75 -7.93 -15.16
CA TRP A 235 -16.16 -8.02 -13.76
C TRP A 235 -17.14 -9.18 -13.57
N PHE A 236 -16.97 -9.93 -12.48
CA PHE A 236 -17.80 -11.05 -12.10
C PHE A 236 -18.36 -10.89 -10.69
N SER A 237 -19.64 -11.21 -10.52
CA SER A 237 -20.21 -11.64 -9.22
C SER A 237 -20.33 -13.15 -9.26
N HIS A 238 -19.66 -13.84 -8.32
CA HIS A 238 -19.48 -15.29 -8.39
C HIS A 238 -19.57 -15.99 -7.03
N PRO A 239 -20.75 -16.06 -6.39
CA PRO A 239 -20.91 -16.78 -5.15
C PRO A 239 -20.46 -18.24 -5.28
N SER A 240 -19.82 -18.77 -4.23
CA SER A 240 -19.17 -20.08 -4.27
C SER A 240 -19.48 -20.98 -3.07
N LEU A 241 -19.40 -22.29 -3.31
CA LEU A 241 -19.50 -23.36 -2.30
C LEU A 241 -18.24 -24.20 -2.30
N ALA A 242 -17.71 -24.48 -1.11
CA ALA A 242 -16.52 -25.30 -0.91
C ALA A 242 -16.87 -26.65 -0.28
N PHE A 243 -16.22 -27.70 -0.75
CA PHE A 243 -16.40 -29.08 -0.34
C PHE A 243 -15.05 -29.74 -0.11
N GLU A 244 -14.96 -30.64 0.87
CA GLU A 244 -13.72 -31.37 1.16
C GLU A 244 -13.46 -32.49 0.15
N ARG A 245 -14.53 -33.03 -0.46
CA ARG A 245 -14.47 -34.19 -1.36
C ARG A 245 -15.11 -33.89 -2.70
N GLU A 246 -14.60 -34.55 -3.73
CA GLU A 246 -15.05 -34.35 -5.11
C GLU A 246 -16.48 -34.87 -5.33
N ASP A 247 -16.81 -36.02 -4.75
CA ASP A 247 -18.13 -36.66 -4.89
C ASP A 247 -19.25 -35.76 -4.36
N MET A 248 -19.04 -35.16 -3.18
CA MET A 248 -19.95 -34.16 -2.61
C MET A 248 -20.14 -32.95 -3.53
N ALA A 249 -19.05 -32.46 -4.13
CA ALA A 249 -19.11 -31.31 -5.03
C ALA A 249 -19.76 -31.65 -6.38
N ARG A 250 -19.61 -32.89 -6.87
CA ARG A 250 -20.31 -33.38 -8.07
C ARG A 250 -21.81 -33.48 -7.83
N GLU A 251 -22.21 -34.05 -6.70
CA GLU A 251 -23.63 -34.16 -6.32
C GLU A 251 -24.26 -32.77 -6.18
N ALA A 252 -23.59 -31.86 -5.45
CA ALA A 252 -24.04 -30.47 -5.34
C ALA A 252 -24.17 -29.78 -6.71
N ALA A 253 -23.26 -30.06 -7.66
CA ALA A 253 -23.35 -29.51 -9.00
C ALA A 253 -24.54 -30.07 -9.79
N LEU A 254 -24.91 -31.34 -9.58
CA LEU A 254 -26.12 -31.93 -10.17
C LEU A 254 -27.37 -31.26 -9.60
N CYS A 255 -27.47 -31.11 -8.28
CA CYS A 255 -28.61 -30.43 -7.65
C CYS A 255 -28.82 -29.00 -8.18
N LEU A 256 -27.75 -28.25 -8.38
CA LEU A 256 -27.83 -26.88 -8.92
C LEU A 256 -28.21 -26.83 -10.41
N ARG A 257 -27.88 -27.87 -11.20
CA ARG A 257 -28.08 -27.87 -12.65
C ARG A 257 -29.34 -28.59 -13.09
N GLU A 258 -29.71 -29.66 -12.40
CA GLU A 258 -30.78 -30.59 -12.79
C GLU A 258 -32.02 -30.47 -11.89
N ASP A 259 -31.85 -30.14 -10.61
CA ASP A 259 -32.95 -30.09 -9.62
C ASP A 259 -33.49 -28.68 -9.34
N ASP A 260 -33.04 -27.67 -10.11
CA ASP A 260 -33.41 -26.24 -9.98
C ASP A 260 -33.22 -25.68 -8.54
N MET A 261 -32.28 -26.27 -7.78
CA MET A 261 -31.97 -25.83 -6.42
C MET A 261 -31.14 -24.55 -6.45
N THR A 262 -31.36 -23.66 -5.49
CA THR A 262 -30.50 -22.48 -5.34
C THR A 262 -29.21 -22.82 -4.61
N LEU A 263 -28.20 -21.95 -4.72
CA LEU A 263 -26.97 -22.08 -3.92
C LEU A 263 -27.25 -22.16 -2.42
N ALA A 264 -28.26 -21.43 -1.93
CA ALA A 264 -28.63 -21.43 -0.52
C ALA A 264 -29.23 -22.78 -0.09
N ASP A 265 -30.04 -23.41 -0.94
CA ASP A 265 -30.66 -24.71 -0.65
C ASP A 265 -29.60 -25.81 -0.59
N VAL A 266 -28.65 -25.78 -1.52
CA VAL A 266 -27.53 -26.74 -1.54
C VAL A 266 -26.56 -26.49 -0.39
N ALA A 267 -26.31 -25.23 -0.01
CA ALA A 267 -25.54 -24.89 1.17
C ALA A 267 -26.18 -25.46 2.44
N ALA A 268 -27.48 -25.25 2.63
CA ALA A 268 -28.23 -25.76 3.78
C ALA A 268 -28.19 -27.29 3.85
N SER A 269 -28.39 -27.97 2.72
CA SER A 269 -28.42 -29.43 2.61
C SER A 269 -27.05 -30.07 2.85
N SER A 270 -25.99 -29.43 2.38
CA SER A 270 -24.60 -29.90 2.52
C SER A 270 -23.90 -29.42 3.80
N ARG A 271 -24.58 -28.62 4.64
CA ARG A 271 -23.98 -27.90 5.80
C ARG A 271 -22.77 -27.04 5.40
N SER A 272 -22.78 -26.55 4.17
CA SER A 272 -21.77 -25.63 3.66
C SER A 272 -22.26 -24.18 3.78
N GLN A 273 -21.36 -23.23 3.58
CA GLN A 273 -21.69 -21.81 3.57
C GLN A 273 -21.40 -21.20 2.20
N VAL A 274 -22.36 -20.44 1.66
CA VAL A 274 -22.17 -19.63 0.47
C VAL A 274 -21.18 -18.51 0.78
N ARG A 275 -20.13 -18.38 -0.03
CA ARG A 275 -19.21 -17.24 0.02
C ARG A 275 -19.55 -16.30 -1.12
N GLU A 276 -19.95 -15.09 -0.77
CA GLU A 276 -20.11 -14.01 -1.73
C GLU A 276 -18.72 -13.53 -2.17
N GLU A 277 -18.40 -13.74 -3.44
CA GLU A 277 -17.13 -13.34 -4.05
C GLU A 277 -17.43 -12.52 -5.30
N GLN A 278 -16.64 -11.47 -5.51
CA GLN A 278 -16.72 -10.60 -6.68
C GLN A 278 -15.34 -10.05 -7.02
N GLY A 279 -15.09 -9.77 -8.30
CA GLY A 279 -13.81 -9.25 -8.75
C GLY A 279 -13.66 -9.18 -10.25
N PHE A 280 -12.54 -8.63 -10.70
CA PHE A 280 -12.14 -8.63 -12.10
C PHE A 280 -11.49 -9.95 -12.49
N LEU A 281 -11.53 -10.32 -13.78
CA LEU A 281 -10.91 -11.56 -14.26
C LEU A 281 -9.42 -11.68 -13.88
N GLU A 282 -8.68 -10.57 -13.89
CA GLU A 282 -7.27 -10.55 -13.50
C GLU A 282 -7.01 -10.80 -12.00
N GLU A 283 -8.04 -10.70 -11.15
CA GLU A 283 -7.96 -10.98 -9.71
C GLU A 283 -8.30 -12.45 -9.41
N ILE A 284 -8.95 -13.13 -10.36
CA ILE A 284 -9.24 -14.55 -10.28
C ILE A 284 -7.94 -15.36 -10.48
N ASP A 285 -7.83 -16.47 -9.76
CA ASP A 285 -6.70 -17.40 -9.88
C ASP A 285 -6.45 -17.74 -11.35
N ARG A 286 -5.18 -17.69 -11.77
CA ARG A 286 -4.78 -17.86 -13.17
C ARG A 286 -5.27 -19.18 -13.76
N SER A 287 -5.37 -20.24 -12.97
CA SER A 287 -5.86 -21.56 -13.42
C SER A 287 -7.36 -21.58 -13.74
N LEU A 288 -8.13 -20.61 -13.24
CA LEU A 288 -9.59 -20.53 -13.40
C LEU A 288 -10.03 -19.56 -14.50
N ARG A 289 -9.15 -18.65 -14.94
CA ARG A 289 -9.53 -17.54 -15.82
C ARG A 289 -10.20 -17.97 -17.12
N ASP A 290 -9.68 -19.00 -17.79
CA ASP A 290 -10.26 -19.48 -19.05
C ASP A 290 -11.68 -20.02 -18.85
N ARG A 291 -11.94 -20.67 -17.71
CA ARG A 291 -13.29 -21.17 -17.35
C ARG A 291 -14.25 -20.02 -17.09
N PHE A 292 -13.84 -19.00 -16.32
CA PHE A 292 -14.64 -17.81 -16.07
C PHE A 292 -14.90 -16.99 -17.35
N LEU A 293 -13.88 -16.87 -18.20
CA LEU A 293 -14.00 -16.17 -19.48
C LEU A 293 -14.98 -16.86 -20.43
N GLY A 294 -15.04 -18.19 -20.44
CA GLY A 294 -16.00 -18.98 -21.23
C GLY A 294 -17.41 -19.03 -20.64
N ALA A 295 -17.55 -18.80 -19.33
CA ALA A 295 -18.81 -18.99 -18.62
C ALA A 295 -19.89 -17.96 -18.98
N ARG A 296 -21.14 -18.39 -18.91
CA ARG A 296 -22.35 -17.56 -19.06
C ARG A 296 -22.88 -17.12 -17.71
N GLU A 297 -23.62 -16.02 -17.70
CA GLU A 297 -24.41 -15.62 -16.53
C GLU A 297 -25.45 -16.72 -16.21
N GLY A 298 -25.58 -17.06 -14.93
CA GLY A 298 -26.35 -18.20 -14.42
C GLY A 298 -25.62 -19.55 -14.44
N GLU A 299 -24.44 -19.65 -15.05
CA GLU A 299 -23.73 -20.93 -15.18
C GLU A 299 -23.06 -21.38 -13.87
N ILE A 300 -23.09 -22.68 -13.60
CA ILE A 300 -22.34 -23.31 -12.52
C ILE A 300 -21.01 -23.84 -13.04
N LEU A 301 -19.90 -23.26 -12.60
CA LEU A 301 -18.55 -23.74 -12.86
C LEU A 301 -18.07 -24.70 -11.78
N GLY A 302 -17.46 -25.79 -12.23
CA GLY A 302 -16.87 -26.81 -11.35
C GLY A 302 -17.61 -28.14 -11.36
N PRO A 303 -17.22 -29.07 -10.47
CA PRO A 303 -16.26 -28.87 -9.37
C PRO A 303 -14.83 -28.58 -9.84
N VAL A 304 -14.14 -27.67 -9.13
CA VAL A 304 -12.74 -27.33 -9.40
C VAL A 304 -11.89 -27.56 -8.15
N ALA A 305 -10.76 -28.24 -8.30
CA ALA A 305 -9.82 -28.47 -7.22
C ALA A 305 -9.08 -27.17 -6.87
N VAL A 306 -9.21 -26.70 -5.62
CA VAL A 306 -8.58 -25.47 -5.11
C VAL A 306 -8.12 -25.72 -3.67
N ASN A 307 -6.85 -25.45 -3.36
CA ASN A 307 -6.27 -25.55 -2.00
C ASN A 307 -6.57 -26.87 -1.26
N GLY A 308 -6.56 -28.00 -1.97
CA GLY A 308 -6.80 -29.33 -1.38
C GLY A 308 -8.27 -29.68 -1.14
N GLY A 309 -9.22 -28.85 -1.60
CA GLY A 309 -10.65 -29.14 -1.64
C GLY A 309 -11.25 -28.88 -3.03
N TYR A 310 -12.58 -28.93 -3.12
CA TYR A 310 -13.33 -28.70 -4.35
C TYR A 310 -14.26 -27.51 -4.20
N ARG A 311 -14.40 -26.71 -5.25
CA ARG A 311 -15.28 -25.54 -5.24
C ARG A 311 -16.22 -25.53 -6.44
N LEU A 312 -17.44 -25.10 -6.20
CA LEU A 312 -18.41 -24.71 -7.21
C LEU A 312 -18.57 -23.19 -7.20
N TYR A 313 -18.63 -22.59 -8.37
CA TYR A 313 -18.90 -21.16 -8.55
C TYR A 313 -20.16 -21.00 -9.36
N HIS A 314 -21.05 -20.12 -8.93
CA HIS A 314 -22.18 -19.68 -9.74
C HIS A 314 -21.88 -18.31 -10.32
N ILE A 315 -21.94 -18.16 -11.64
CA ILE A 315 -21.68 -16.89 -12.30
C ILE A 315 -22.95 -16.03 -12.25
N ALA A 316 -23.16 -15.35 -11.13
CA ALA A 316 -24.35 -14.54 -10.90
C ALA A 316 -24.43 -13.32 -11.81
N SER A 317 -23.29 -12.71 -12.16
CA SER A 317 -23.25 -11.62 -13.15
C SER A 317 -21.90 -11.55 -13.85
N LYS A 318 -21.91 -11.19 -15.14
CA LYS A 318 -20.72 -10.97 -15.94
C LYS A 318 -20.84 -9.66 -16.74
N ARG A 319 -19.98 -8.69 -16.45
CA ARG A 319 -20.04 -7.35 -17.05
C ARG A 319 -18.73 -7.01 -17.76
N LEU A 320 -18.85 -6.58 -19.03
CA LEU A 320 -17.71 -6.03 -19.76
C LEU A 320 -17.30 -4.68 -19.15
N PRO A 321 -16.00 -4.33 -19.17
CA PRO A 321 -15.56 -3.05 -18.64
C PRO A 321 -16.10 -1.89 -19.48
N SER A 322 -16.62 -0.86 -18.81
CA SER A 322 -17.13 0.36 -19.43
C SER A 322 -16.59 1.60 -18.72
N ALA A 323 -16.35 2.69 -19.46
CA ALA A 323 -15.95 3.97 -18.88
C ALA A 323 -17.06 4.65 -18.07
N ASP A 324 -18.31 4.23 -18.26
CA ASP A 324 -19.47 4.70 -17.49
C ASP A 324 -19.55 4.06 -16.10
N ASP A 325 -18.86 2.93 -15.89
CA ASP A 325 -18.73 2.32 -14.57
C ASP A 325 -17.66 3.09 -13.77
N PRO A 326 -18.02 3.78 -12.66
CA PRO A 326 -17.07 4.56 -11.88
C PRO A 326 -15.88 3.74 -11.36
N ALA A 327 -16.08 2.47 -11.03
CA ALA A 327 -15.02 1.61 -10.51
C ALA A 327 -14.03 1.21 -11.62
N VAL A 328 -14.53 0.92 -12.83
CA VAL A 328 -13.68 0.65 -14.00
C VAL A 328 -12.93 1.92 -14.41
N ARG A 329 -13.59 3.08 -14.39
CA ARG A 329 -12.96 4.36 -14.68
C ARG A 329 -11.84 4.69 -13.70
N GLU A 330 -12.09 4.55 -12.40
CA GLU A 330 -11.07 4.77 -11.37
C GLU A 330 -9.87 3.82 -11.57
N ARG A 331 -10.15 2.53 -11.84
CA ARG A 331 -9.09 1.55 -12.15
C ARG A 331 -8.27 1.96 -13.38
N ALA A 332 -8.94 2.42 -14.43
CA ALA A 332 -8.30 2.93 -15.64
C ALA A 332 -7.38 4.11 -15.35
N GLU A 333 -7.87 5.12 -14.64
CA GLU A 333 -7.10 6.31 -14.26
C GLU A 333 -5.86 5.93 -13.43
N GLN A 334 -6.02 5.05 -12.44
CA GLN A 334 -4.90 4.56 -11.62
C GLN A 334 -3.89 3.75 -12.44
N SER A 335 -4.35 2.90 -13.36
CA SER A 335 -3.50 2.05 -14.18
C SER A 335 -2.69 2.85 -15.21
N VAL A 336 -3.34 3.80 -15.91
CA VAL A 336 -2.67 4.73 -16.82
C VAL A 336 -1.59 5.52 -16.07
N LEU A 337 -1.95 6.11 -14.94
CA LEU A 337 -1.02 6.89 -14.14
C LEU A 337 0.17 6.05 -13.67
N ARG A 338 -0.08 4.82 -13.18
CA ARG A 338 0.97 3.91 -12.72
C ARG A 338 1.90 3.50 -13.86
N SER A 339 1.35 3.20 -15.03
CA SER A 339 2.11 2.80 -16.22
C SER A 339 3.07 3.91 -16.65
N VAL A 340 2.54 5.12 -16.83
CA VAL A 340 3.31 6.28 -17.28
C VAL A 340 4.32 6.73 -16.21
N ALA A 341 3.92 6.81 -14.94
CA ALA A 341 4.82 7.12 -13.83
C ALA A 341 5.98 6.13 -13.75
N GLY A 342 5.68 4.84 -13.87
CA GLY A 342 6.66 3.77 -13.82
C GLY A 342 7.64 3.82 -14.99
N TYR A 343 7.16 4.15 -16.19
CA TYR A 343 8.01 4.36 -17.36
C TYR A 343 8.96 5.55 -17.16
N GLU A 344 8.44 6.72 -16.80
CA GLU A 344 9.27 7.93 -16.61
C GLU A 344 10.27 7.78 -15.45
N THR A 345 9.86 7.12 -14.37
CA THR A 345 10.76 6.82 -13.24
C THR A 345 11.94 5.96 -13.69
N ARG A 346 11.71 4.90 -14.48
CA ARG A 346 12.79 4.03 -14.97
C ARG A 346 13.75 4.76 -15.92
N GLN A 347 13.24 5.71 -16.70
CA GLN A 347 14.05 6.46 -17.67
C GLN A 347 14.87 7.57 -17.02
N ARG A 348 14.34 8.21 -15.97
CA ARG A 348 14.88 9.49 -15.46
C ARG A 348 15.47 9.43 -14.07
N VAL A 349 15.09 8.45 -13.24
CA VAL A 349 15.54 8.37 -11.85
C VAL A 349 16.80 7.52 -11.75
N ARG A 350 17.85 8.11 -11.18
CA ARG A 350 19.05 7.38 -10.75
C ARG A 350 19.02 7.26 -9.23
N TRP A 351 18.90 6.03 -8.73
CA TRP A 351 19.01 5.76 -7.29
C TRP A 351 20.46 5.89 -6.84
N LEU A 352 20.69 6.69 -5.79
CA LEU A 352 22.01 6.94 -5.20
C LEU A 352 22.23 6.10 -3.94
N MET A 353 21.16 5.51 -3.42
CA MET A 353 21.18 4.57 -2.31
C MET A 353 20.34 3.34 -2.66
N THR A 354 20.81 2.15 -2.27
CA THR A 354 20.04 0.91 -2.42
C THR A 354 18.84 0.93 -1.48
N MET A 355 17.65 1.04 -2.07
CA MET A 355 16.36 1.17 -1.36
C MET A 355 15.80 -0.16 -0.90
#